data_AF-A0A3C0QC92-F1
#
_entry.id   AF-A0A3C0QC92-F1
#
_cell.length_a   1.000
_cell.length_b   1.000
_cell.length_c   1.000
_cell.angle_alpha   90.00
_cell.angle_beta   90.00
_cell.angle_gamma   90.00
#
_symmetry.space_group_name_H-M   'P 1'
#
loop_
_entity.id
_entity.type
_entity.pdbx_description
1 polymer ?
#
loop_
_entity_poly.entity_id
_entity_poly.type
_entity_poly.pdbx_seq_one_letter_code
_entity_poly.pdbx_strand_id
1 'polypeptide(L)'
;MKNHLQKMNWGLNLARFTGFLSLALGAVVLLGWYLHEPALIQVNPAFVPMQYNTALGFALGGLALLGLALSWSRIAGIAAVIVLLTGVLTLIEYGFGIDLHIDQLFMEHYIDLKTSNPGRMAPNTALCFSLTGLAVLLTLLFHAHARISAWIATLGALIISLGIVALAGYMIGVEGAYGWGHMTRMAIHTAAGFIVLGVGFVGLAWTSNKRTFPDESLPHWLPQLIGITGLTVTFALWQALSAQEQRMVGEMGAGAANISDEGLLIFGILLTVALAFKARTVARAGFTGRRADRIYAPYVVIVLGALLAASLYSLLETSFESSVKQRFDAAVRNYTEAIGHGIEAYLETLYYIRSDFDASAFVDREEFHTLVRRSLERNPGIVALEWVPKVSARQRTAMEAAAREEVSADFVFGDDPATA
;
A
#
# COMPACT_ATOMS: atom_id res chain seq x y z
N MET A 1 -12.65 49.15 11.62
CA MET A 1 -12.93 48.37 12.84
C MET A 1 -13.76 47.09 12.61
N LYS A 2 -14.75 47.06 11.70
CA LYS A 2 -15.54 45.84 11.39
C LYS A 2 -14.76 44.71 10.68
N ASN A 3 -13.72 45.01 9.90
CA ASN A 3 -12.91 43.97 9.21
C ASN A 3 -11.91 43.21 10.11
N HIS A 4 -11.66 43.66 11.34
CA HIS A 4 -10.77 42.93 12.27
C HIS A 4 -11.50 41.83 13.07
N LEU A 5 -12.82 41.93 13.22
CA LEU A 5 -13.63 40.94 13.95
C LEU A 5 -13.93 39.69 13.10
N GLN A 6 -13.99 39.81 11.77
CA GLN A 6 -14.24 38.67 10.87
C GLN A 6 -13.03 37.74 10.65
N LYS A 7 -11.80 38.24 10.81
CA LYS A 7 -10.59 37.41 10.71
C LYS A 7 -10.40 36.44 11.88
N MET A 8 -11.25 36.51 12.91
CA MET A 8 -10.95 36.00 14.25
C MET A 8 -11.51 34.61 14.58
N ASN A 9 -12.23 33.92 13.68
CA ASN A 9 -12.88 32.63 13.99
C ASN A 9 -12.61 31.48 13.02
N TRP A 10 -11.71 31.61 12.03
CA TRP A 10 -11.51 30.53 11.04
C TRP A 10 -11.02 29.23 11.69
N GLY A 11 -10.09 29.29 12.66
CA GLY A 11 -9.58 28.11 13.35
C GLY A 11 -10.65 27.43 14.22
N LEU A 12 -11.52 28.24 14.84
CA LEU A 12 -12.64 27.73 15.63
C LEU A 12 -13.72 27.10 14.74
N ASN A 13 -14.02 27.71 13.60
CA ASN A 13 -14.94 27.15 12.61
C ASN A 13 -14.39 25.87 12.00
N LEU A 14 -13.08 25.80 11.76
CA LEU A 14 -12.41 24.58 11.32
C LEU A 14 -12.57 23.47 12.35
N ALA A 15 -12.30 23.76 13.63
CA ALA A 15 -12.50 22.79 14.71
C ALA A 15 -13.95 22.30 14.84
N ARG A 16 -14.94 23.19 14.64
CA ARG A 16 -16.35 22.81 14.61
C ARG A 16 -16.66 21.89 13.45
N PHE A 17 -16.19 22.25 12.25
CA PHE A 17 -16.42 21.47 11.05
C PHE A 17 -15.79 20.08 11.14
N THR A 18 -14.53 20.00 11.55
CA THR A 18 -13.83 18.71 11.72
C THR A 18 -14.44 17.89 12.85
N GLY A 19 -14.84 18.50 13.96
CA GLY A 19 -15.51 17.82 15.07
C GLY A 19 -16.86 17.25 14.66
N PHE A 20 -17.64 17.98 13.85
CA PHE A 20 -18.88 17.49 13.26
C PHE A 20 -18.63 16.31 12.30
N LEU A 21 -17.63 16.41 11.42
CA LEU A 21 -17.29 15.31 10.51
C LEU A 21 -16.87 14.05 11.27
N SER A 22 -16.05 14.16 12.32
CA SER A 22 -15.66 13.03 13.15
C SER A 22 -16.86 12.42 13.91
N LEU A 23 -17.75 13.26 14.44
CA LEU A 23 -18.98 12.81 15.09
C LEU A 23 -19.89 12.06 14.10
N ALA A 24 -20.09 12.63 12.90
CA ALA A 24 -20.90 12.04 11.85
C ALA A 24 -20.31 10.72 11.36
N LEU A 25 -18.98 10.63 11.16
CA LEU A 25 -18.29 9.40 10.81
C LEU A 25 -18.56 8.30 11.85
N GLY A 26 -18.36 8.61 13.14
CA GLY A 26 -18.65 7.67 14.22
C GLY A 26 -20.11 7.23 14.25
N ALA A 27 -21.05 8.17 14.11
CA ALA A 27 -22.49 7.89 14.11
C ALA A 27 -22.93 7.01 12.94
N VAL A 28 -22.41 7.25 11.72
CA VAL A 28 -22.71 6.43 10.53
C VAL A 28 -22.22 5.00 10.72
N VAL A 29 -21.01 4.80 11.24
CA VAL A 29 -20.46 3.46 11.45
C VAL A 29 -21.20 2.74 12.59
N LEU A 30 -21.52 3.44 13.69
CA LEU A 30 -22.35 2.88 14.76
C LEU A 30 -23.72 2.42 14.23
N LEU A 31 -24.35 3.22 13.38
CA LEU A 31 -25.59 2.84 12.71
C LEU A 31 -25.39 1.60 11.81
N GLY A 32 -24.27 1.51 11.10
CA GLY A 32 -23.88 0.34 10.32
C GLY A 32 -23.82 -0.94 11.16
N TRP A 33 -23.22 -0.87 12.36
CA TRP A 33 -23.18 -2.00 13.30
C TRP A 33 -24.57 -2.43 13.75
N TYR A 34 -25.46 -1.50 14.09
CA TYR A 34 -26.84 -1.84 14.50
C TYR A 34 -27.69 -2.38 13.35
N LEU A 35 -27.56 -1.83 12.15
CA LEU A 35 -28.29 -2.26 10.96
C LEU A 35 -27.73 -3.53 10.33
N HIS A 36 -26.58 -4.02 10.80
CA HIS A 36 -25.85 -5.14 10.20
C HIS A 36 -25.51 -4.91 8.71
N GLU A 37 -25.21 -3.66 8.35
CA GLU A 37 -24.93 -3.24 6.97
C GLU A 37 -23.42 -3.02 6.75
N PRO A 38 -22.70 -3.97 6.11
CA PRO A 38 -21.24 -3.90 5.99
C PRO A 38 -20.75 -2.67 5.22
N ALA A 39 -21.54 -2.14 4.29
CA ALA A 39 -21.19 -0.96 3.50
C ALA A 39 -21.03 0.33 4.34
N LEU A 40 -21.63 0.36 5.54
CA LEU A 40 -21.49 1.48 6.47
C LEU A 40 -20.30 1.31 7.43
N ILE A 41 -19.78 0.08 7.57
CA ILE A 41 -18.68 -0.29 8.47
C ILE A 41 -17.36 -0.39 7.72
N GLN A 42 -17.42 -0.74 6.44
CA GLN A 42 -16.29 -0.93 5.54
C GLN A 42 -16.46 -0.11 4.27
N VAL A 43 -15.40 0.60 3.88
CA VAL A 43 -15.37 1.33 2.61
C VAL A 43 -15.24 0.37 1.43
N ASN A 44 -14.55 -0.75 1.61
CA ASN A 44 -14.37 -1.80 0.62
C ASN A 44 -14.35 -3.16 1.34
N PRO A 45 -15.01 -4.21 0.81
CA PRO A 45 -15.00 -5.54 1.41
C PRO A 45 -13.61 -6.16 1.64
N ALA A 46 -12.58 -5.71 0.92
CA ALA A 46 -11.20 -6.16 1.10
C ALA A 46 -10.45 -5.43 2.24
N PHE A 47 -11.04 -4.36 2.78
CA PHE A 47 -10.46 -3.55 3.85
C PHE A 47 -11.03 -3.93 5.21
N VAL A 48 -10.25 -3.61 6.26
CA VAL A 48 -10.65 -3.92 7.63
C VAL A 48 -11.85 -3.06 8.04
N PRO A 49 -12.88 -3.63 8.70
CA PRO A 49 -13.98 -2.87 9.28
C PRO A 49 -13.51 -1.91 10.36
N MET A 50 -14.18 -0.75 10.48
CA MET A 50 -14.03 0.05 11.68
C MET A 50 -14.79 -0.61 12.83
N GLN A 51 -14.05 -1.02 13.86
CA GLN A 51 -14.62 -1.66 15.05
C GLN A 51 -15.61 -0.76 15.78
N TYR A 52 -16.61 -1.34 16.44
CA TYR A 52 -17.66 -0.60 17.16
C TYR A 52 -17.08 0.42 18.14
N ASN A 53 -16.11 0.01 18.98
CA ASN A 53 -15.45 0.88 19.94
C ASN A 53 -14.68 2.02 19.27
N THR A 54 -14.18 1.81 18.05
CA THR A 54 -13.53 2.88 17.27
C THR A 54 -14.55 3.90 16.78
N ALA A 55 -15.71 3.44 16.32
CA ALA A 55 -16.82 4.32 15.90
C ALA A 55 -17.35 5.15 17.09
N LEU A 56 -17.51 4.51 18.26
CA LEU A 56 -17.86 5.20 19.50
C LEU A 56 -16.78 6.22 19.90
N GLY A 57 -15.50 5.86 19.79
CA GLY A 57 -14.38 6.76 20.03
C GLY A 57 -14.41 7.99 19.12
N PHE A 58 -14.77 7.85 17.84
CA PHE A 58 -14.94 8.98 16.93
C PHE A 58 -16.15 9.84 17.26
N ALA A 59 -17.28 9.22 17.60
CA ALA A 59 -18.48 9.94 18.01
C ALA A 59 -18.19 10.80 19.25
N LEU A 60 -17.62 10.19 20.29
CA LEU A 60 -17.26 10.88 21.53
C LEU A 60 -16.11 11.87 21.35
N GLY A 61 -15.08 11.54 20.56
CA GLY A 61 -13.95 12.43 20.27
C GLY A 61 -14.37 13.67 19.47
N GLY A 62 -15.23 13.48 18.47
CA GLY A 62 -15.85 14.57 17.71
C GLY A 62 -16.75 15.44 18.59
N LEU A 63 -17.56 14.82 19.46
CA LEU A 63 -18.37 15.52 20.46
C LEU A 63 -17.51 16.29 21.47
N ALA A 64 -16.37 15.74 21.88
CA ALA A 64 -15.45 16.40 22.78
C ALA A 64 -14.82 17.66 22.15
N LEU A 65 -14.40 17.54 20.88
CA LEU A 65 -13.87 18.65 20.11
C LEU A 65 -14.93 19.74 19.85
N LEU A 66 -16.15 19.34 19.49
CA LEU A 66 -17.30 20.26 19.37
C LEU A 66 -17.63 20.93 20.71
N GLY A 67 -17.60 20.18 21.80
CA GLY A 67 -17.85 20.69 23.13
C GLY A 67 -16.83 21.75 23.54
N LEU A 68 -15.54 21.58 23.19
CA LEU A 68 -14.55 22.65 23.34
C LEU A 68 -14.89 23.88 22.47
N ALA A 69 -15.27 23.67 21.20
CA ALA A 69 -15.50 24.74 20.25
C ALA A 69 -16.84 25.51 20.44
N LEU A 70 -17.79 24.90 21.14
CA LEU A 70 -19.12 25.44 21.52
C LEU A 70 -19.22 25.78 23.02
N SER A 71 -18.12 25.62 23.77
CA SER A 71 -18.05 25.91 25.21
C SER A 71 -18.95 25.02 26.09
N TRP A 72 -19.21 23.79 25.68
CA TRP A 72 -19.88 22.75 26.48
C TRP A 72 -18.87 21.92 27.29
N SER A 73 -18.12 22.59 28.17
CA SER A 73 -16.96 22.01 28.87
C SER A 73 -17.25 20.72 29.65
N ARG A 74 -18.46 20.59 30.24
CA ARG A 74 -18.85 19.36 30.95
C ARG A 74 -18.98 18.17 30.00
N ILE A 75 -19.66 18.35 28.87
CA ILE A 75 -19.85 17.31 27.86
C ILE A 75 -18.48 16.94 27.26
N ALA A 76 -17.67 17.95 26.94
CA ALA A 76 -16.32 17.75 26.44
C ALA A 76 -15.44 16.94 27.40
N GLY A 77 -15.50 17.25 28.71
CA GLY A 77 -14.74 16.55 29.74
C GLY A 77 -15.16 15.09 29.89
N ILE A 78 -16.46 14.82 29.99
CA ILE A 78 -16.98 13.45 30.11
C ILE A 78 -16.61 12.62 28.88
N ALA A 79 -16.86 13.14 27.68
CA ALA A 79 -16.51 12.46 26.44
C ALA A 79 -15.00 12.20 26.33
N ALA A 80 -14.17 13.17 26.72
CA ALA A 80 -12.71 13.03 26.69
C ALA A 80 -12.19 11.98 27.68
N VAL A 81 -12.75 11.89 28.89
CA VAL A 81 -12.38 10.85 29.85
C VAL A 81 -12.70 9.47 29.29
N ILE A 82 -13.88 9.28 28.71
CA ILE A 82 -14.27 7.98 28.13
C ILE A 82 -13.34 7.61 26.96
N VAL A 83 -13.06 8.55 26.06
CA VAL A 83 -12.16 8.33 24.91
C VAL A 83 -10.72 8.05 25.36
N LEU A 84 -10.23 8.75 26.40
CA LEU A 84 -8.92 8.49 26.98
C LEU A 84 -8.84 7.10 27.59
N LEU A 85 -9.82 6.73 28.43
CA LEU A 85 -9.83 5.45 29.13
C LEU A 85 -9.93 4.29 28.15
N THR A 86 -10.81 4.37 27.15
CA THR A 86 -10.93 3.34 26.11
C THR A 86 -9.62 3.14 25.36
N GLY A 87 -8.94 4.22 24.94
CA GLY A 87 -7.64 4.12 24.29
C GLY A 87 -6.54 3.54 25.20
N VAL A 88 -6.44 4.02 26.44
CA VAL A 88 -5.39 3.57 27.39
C VAL A 88 -5.60 2.12 27.79
N LEU A 89 -6.84 1.71 28.08
CA LEU A 89 -7.13 0.32 28.44
C LEU A 89 -6.82 -0.63 27.28
N THR A 90 -7.17 -0.29 26.04
CA THR A 90 -6.80 -1.13 24.89
C THR A 90 -5.28 -1.21 24.71
N LEU A 91 -4.53 -0.12 24.94
CA LEU A 91 -3.06 -0.17 24.92
C LEU A 91 -2.49 -1.07 26.02
N ILE A 92 -3.11 -1.09 27.21
CA ILE A 92 -2.73 -2.00 28.30
C ILE A 92 -3.00 -3.45 27.90
N GLU A 93 -4.12 -3.75 27.24
CA GLU A 93 -4.41 -5.10 26.72
C GLU A 93 -3.32 -5.58 25.75
N TYR A 94 -2.88 -4.72 24.84
CA TYR A 94 -1.77 -5.04 23.93
C TYR A 94 -0.42 -5.16 24.66
N GLY A 95 -0.15 -4.29 25.63
CA GLY A 95 1.15 -4.24 26.33
C GLY A 95 1.37 -5.39 27.31
N PHE A 96 0.31 -5.84 27.98
CA PHE A 96 0.37 -6.93 28.97
C PHE A 96 -0.17 -8.26 28.44
N GLY A 97 -0.76 -8.29 27.24
CA GLY A 97 -1.35 -9.50 26.67
C GLY A 97 -2.58 -9.99 27.45
N ILE A 98 -3.27 -9.09 28.17
CA ILE A 98 -4.47 -9.40 28.95
C ILE A 98 -5.70 -9.09 28.09
N ASP A 99 -6.76 -9.87 28.23
CA ASP A 99 -8.07 -9.59 27.64
C ASP A 99 -9.04 -9.06 28.69
N LEU A 100 -9.27 -7.75 28.68
CA LEU A 100 -10.22 -7.09 29.57
C LEU A 100 -11.66 -7.20 29.05
N HIS A 101 -11.87 -7.77 27.85
CA HIS A 101 -13.16 -7.91 27.17
C HIS A 101 -13.88 -6.57 26.95
N ILE A 102 -13.16 -5.45 26.98
CA ILE A 102 -13.73 -4.12 26.69
C ILE A 102 -14.14 -3.99 25.22
N ASP A 103 -13.53 -4.79 24.35
CA ASP A 103 -13.73 -4.77 22.90
C ASP A 103 -15.12 -5.22 22.45
N GLN A 104 -15.78 -6.04 23.26
CA GLN A 104 -17.10 -6.61 22.98
C GLN A 104 -18.17 -6.14 23.98
N LEU A 105 -17.83 -5.21 24.87
CA LEU A 105 -18.71 -4.79 25.98
C LEU A 105 -20.08 -4.28 25.51
N PHE A 106 -20.12 -3.62 24.34
CA PHE A 106 -21.35 -3.03 23.79
C PHE A 106 -21.86 -3.71 22.51
N MET A 107 -20.99 -4.43 21.79
CA MET A 107 -21.33 -5.07 20.53
C MET A 107 -20.34 -6.22 20.26
N GLU A 108 -20.87 -7.40 19.95
CA GLU A 108 -20.05 -8.53 19.49
C GLU A 108 -19.60 -8.28 18.04
N HIS A 109 -18.35 -8.64 17.72
CA HIS A 109 -17.86 -8.57 16.35
C HIS A 109 -18.53 -9.66 15.50
N TYR A 110 -18.86 -9.36 14.25
CA TYR A 110 -19.40 -10.34 13.31
C TYR A 110 -18.67 -10.35 11.97
N ILE A 111 -17.60 -9.56 11.81
CA ILE A 111 -16.77 -9.51 10.60
C ILE A 111 -15.29 -9.62 10.96
N ASP A 112 -14.65 -10.72 10.56
CA ASP A 112 -13.31 -11.12 11.05
C ASP A 112 -12.18 -10.99 10.01
N LEU A 113 -12.32 -10.08 9.05
CA LEU A 113 -11.32 -9.88 7.99
C LEU A 113 -10.08 -9.12 8.50
N LYS A 114 -8.91 -9.80 8.46
CA LYS A 114 -7.56 -9.26 8.77
C LYS A 114 -7.42 -8.65 10.18
N THR A 115 -8.11 -9.20 11.17
CA THR A 115 -8.00 -8.82 12.58
C THR A 115 -7.24 -9.89 13.37
N SER A 116 -6.30 -9.48 14.22
CA SER A 116 -5.54 -10.41 15.07
C SER A 116 -6.30 -10.78 16.35
N ASN A 117 -7.05 -9.82 16.89
CA ASN A 117 -7.97 -9.99 18.02
C ASN A 117 -9.32 -9.46 17.57
N PRO A 118 -10.32 -10.32 17.32
CA PRO A 118 -11.62 -9.90 16.82
C PRO A 118 -12.30 -8.87 17.73
N GLY A 119 -12.83 -7.79 17.16
CA GLY A 119 -13.45 -6.68 17.90
C GLY A 119 -12.48 -5.61 18.43
N ARG A 120 -11.19 -5.92 18.63
CA ARG A 120 -10.22 -5.00 19.25
C ARG A 120 -9.78 -3.88 18.31
N MET A 121 -9.80 -2.63 18.78
CA MET A 121 -9.29 -1.51 17.99
C MET A 121 -7.78 -1.64 17.74
N ALA A 122 -7.29 -1.17 16.59
CA ALA A 122 -5.86 -1.20 16.28
C ALA A 122 -5.04 -0.41 17.34
N PRO A 123 -3.80 -0.82 17.68
CA PRO A 123 -3.07 -0.15 18.75
C PRO A 123 -2.72 1.31 18.43
N ASN A 124 -2.45 1.63 17.16
CA ASN A 124 -2.27 3.03 16.73
C ASN A 124 -3.57 3.84 16.82
N THR A 125 -4.73 3.22 16.63
CA THR A 125 -6.06 3.83 16.84
C THR A 125 -6.30 4.12 18.32
N ALA A 126 -5.98 3.16 19.20
CA ALA A 126 -6.05 3.33 20.65
C ALA A 126 -5.13 4.46 21.14
N LEU A 127 -3.94 4.57 20.58
CA LEU A 127 -3.02 5.67 20.84
C LEU A 127 -3.60 7.01 20.39
N CYS A 128 -4.16 7.11 19.18
CA CYS A 128 -4.80 8.34 18.71
C CYS A 128 -5.97 8.79 19.60
N PHE A 129 -6.80 7.87 20.08
CA PHE A 129 -7.86 8.20 21.04
C PHE A 129 -7.31 8.62 22.40
N SER A 130 -6.26 7.96 22.89
CA SER A 130 -5.57 8.38 24.11
C SER A 130 -5.05 9.82 23.99
N LEU A 131 -4.38 10.15 22.87
CA LEU A 131 -3.91 11.51 22.60
C LEU A 131 -5.06 12.52 22.47
N THR A 132 -6.19 12.11 21.86
CA THR A 132 -7.41 12.93 21.71
C THR A 132 -7.99 13.30 23.07
N GLY A 133 -8.22 12.31 23.94
CA GLY A 133 -8.77 12.54 25.27
C GLY A 133 -7.82 13.39 26.12
N LEU A 134 -6.51 13.12 26.05
CA LEU A 134 -5.49 13.94 26.72
C LEU A 134 -5.50 15.39 26.23
N ALA A 135 -5.57 15.62 24.91
CA ALA A 135 -5.60 16.97 24.34
C ALA A 135 -6.80 17.77 24.85
N VAL A 136 -7.99 17.15 24.90
CA VAL A 136 -9.19 17.81 25.42
C VAL A 136 -9.07 18.09 26.92
N LEU A 137 -8.63 17.13 27.73
CA LEU A 137 -8.49 17.31 29.18
C LEU A 137 -7.46 18.38 29.53
N LEU A 138 -6.31 18.42 28.84
CA LEU A 138 -5.32 19.48 29.02
C LEU A 138 -5.89 20.86 28.68
N THR A 139 -6.73 20.94 27.65
CA THR A 139 -7.42 22.18 27.27
C THR A 139 -8.39 22.65 28.37
N LEU A 140 -9.14 21.71 28.97
CA LEU A 140 -10.11 22.01 30.01
C LEU A 140 -9.45 22.40 31.35
N LEU A 141 -8.45 21.62 31.78
CA LEU A 141 -7.81 21.76 33.09
C LEU A 141 -6.97 23.03 33.23
N PHE A 142 -6.36 23.49 32.13
CA PHE A 142 -5.36 24.55 32.20
C PHE A 142 -5.73 25.69 31.24
N HIS A 143 -6.84 26.38 31.51
CA HIS A 143 -7.28 27.46 30.63
C HIS A 143 -6.20 28.53 30.35
N ALA A 144 -6.16 29.00 29.10
CA ALA A 144 -5.48 30.22 28.65
C ALA A 144 -3.94 30.32 28.77
N HIS A 145 -3.19 29.22 28.94
CA HIS A 145 -1.71 29.30 28.85
C HIS A 145 -1.18 29.02 27.44
N ALA A 146 -0.27 29.88 26.97
CA ALA A 146 0.45 29.73 25.69
C ALA A 146 1.06 28.33 25.49
N ARG A 147 1.64 27.77 26.56
CA ARG A 147 2.29 26.45 26.54
C ARG A 147 1.32 25.32 26.18
N ILE A 148 0.05 25.48 26.47
CA ILE A 148 -0.96 24.42 26.23
C ILE A 148 -1.43 24.45 24.80
N SER A 149 -1.52 25.63 24.19
CA SER A 149 -1.76 25.72 22.74
C SER A 149 -0.67 24.96 21.96
N ALA A 150 0.59 25.02 22.42
CA ALA A 150 1.67 24.23 21.86
C ALA A 150 1.52 22.72 22.08
N TRP A 151 1.08 22.29 23.28
CA TRP A 151 0.79 20.88 23.56
C TRP A 151 -0.37 20.35 22.71
N ILE A 152 -1.49 21.09 22.60
CA ILE A 152 -2.64 20.71 21.78
C ILE A 152 -2.22 20.58 20.31
N ALA A 153 -1.44 21.54 19.79
CA ALA A 153 -0.95 21.46 18.42
C ALA A 153 -0.02 20.27 18.19
N THR A 154 0.87 19.97 19.15
CA THR A 154 1.77 18.81 19.09
C THR A 154 0.98 17.50 19.12
N LEU A 155 0.00 17.36 20.01
CA LEU A 155 -0.88 16.18 20.07
C LEU A 155 -1.69 16.03 18.78
N GLY A 156 -2.26 17.12 18.26
CA GLY A 156 -2.94 17.14 16.97
C GLY A 156 -2.02 16.73 15.81
N ALA A 157 -0.79 17.21 15.78
CA ALA A 157 0.22 16.83 14.79
C ALA A 157 0.57 15.34 14.85
N LEU A 158 0.69 14.77 16.05
CA LEU A 158 0.92 13.33 16.24
C LEU A 158 -0.27 12.50 15.73
N ILE A 159 -1.50 12.90 16.04
CA ILE A 159 -2.72 12.24 15.56
C ILE A 159 -2.78 12.28 14.02
N ILE A 160 -2.51 13.44 13.40
CA ILE A 160 -2.42 13.56 11.93
C ILE A 160 -1.36 12.61 11.37
N SER A 161 -0.18 12.62 11.99
CA SER A 161 0.98 11.85 11.54
C SER A 161 0.69 10.34 11.56
N LEU A 162 0.06 9.84 12.63
CA LEU A 162 -0.36 8.44 12.72
C LEU A 162 -1.42 8.08 11.67
N GLY A 163 -2.36 8.98 11.41
CA GLY A 163 -3.34 8.81 10.33
C GLY A 163 -2.69 8.76 8.94
N ILE A 164 -1.69 9.61 8.68
CA ILE A 164 -0.94 9.61 7.42
C ILE A 164 -0.17 8.29 7.25
N VAL A 165 0.51 7.80 8.29
CA VAL A 165 1.22 6.51 8.25
C VAL A 165 0.27 5.38 7.91
N ALA A 166 -0.91 5.37 8.54
CA ALA A 166 -1.92 4.35 8.26
C ALA A 166 -2.46 4.44 6.82
N LEU A 167 -2.74 5.64 6.30
CA LEU A 167 -3.18 5.82 4.91
C LEU A 167 -2.10 5.41 3.90
N ALA A 168 -0.84 5.75 4.16
CA ALA A 168 0.28 5.34 3.33
C ALA A 168 0.33 3.80 3.22
N GLY A 169 0.16 3.09 4.33
CA GLY A 169 0.07 1.62 4.35
C GLY A 169 -0.96 1.03 3.39
N TYR A 170 -2.13 1.66 3.23
CA TYR A 170 -3.15 1.23 2.26
C TYR A 170 -2.75 1.49 0.81
N MET A 171 -2.12 2.63 0.52
CA MET A 171 -1.75 3.00 -0.85
C MET A 171 -0.66 2.10 -1.44
N ILE A 172 0.24 1.59 -0.58
CA ILE A 172 1.42 0.83 -1.00
C ILE A 172 1.08 -0.66 -1.15
N GLY A 173 -0.02 -1.13 -0.54
CA GLY A 173 -0.36 -2.56 -0.51
C GLY A 173 0.67 -3.40 0.26
N VAL A 174 1.63 -2.77 0.94
CA VAL A 174 2.58 -3.42 1.85
C VAL A 174 2.06 -3.25 3.28
N GLU A 175 0.82 -3.70 3.52
CA GLU A 175 0.14 -3.63 4.81
C GLU A 175 0.89 -4.37 5.95
N GLY A 176 2.00 -5.06 5.65
CA GLY A 176 2.93 -5.69 6.60
C GLY A 176 4.28 -4.99 6.81
N ALA A 177 4.71 -4.04 5.96
CA ALA A 177 6.06 -3.45 6.05
C ALA A 177 6.24 -2.44 7.19
N TYR A 178 5.16 -1.86 7.71
CA TYR A 178 5.23 -0.87 8.79
C TYR A 178 5.56 -1.47 10.17
N GLY A 179 5.92 -2.76 10.27
CA GLY A 179 6.30 -3.42 11.52
C GLY A 179 5.11 -3.89 12.38
N TRP A 180 3.88 -3.68 11.92
CA TRP A 180 2.64 -4.08 12.61
C TRP A 180 2.11 -5.46 12.17
N GLY A 181 2.98 -6.31 11.62
CA GLY A 181 2.61 -7.48 10.79
C GLY A 181 1.55 -8.43 11.36
N HIS A 182 1.53 -8.63 12.69
CA HIS A 182 0.54 -9.48 13.39
C HIS A 182 -0.44 -8.71 14.28
N MET A 183 -0.50 -7.38 14.21
CA MET A 183 -1.45 -6.58 14.99
C MET A 183 -2.67 -6.16 14.16
N THR A 184 -3.79 -5.89 14.83
CA THR A 184 -5.02 -5.44 14.18
C THR A 184 -4.74 -4.18 13.35
N ARG A 185 -5.17 -4.19 12.08
CA ARG A 185 -4.95 -3.07 11.17
C ARG A 185 -5.99 -1.99 11.37
N MET A 186 -5.57 -0.74 11.26
CA MET A 186 -6.44 0.44 11.30
C MET A 186 -7.27 0.52 10.01
N ALA A 187 -8.57 0.76 10.06
CA ALA A 187 -9.39 0.93 8.86
C ALA A 187 -9.03 2.23 8.09
N ILE A 188 -9.18 2.23 6.76
CA ILE A 188 -8.79 3.38 5.93
C ILE A 188 -9.54 4.68 6.27
N HIS A 189 -10.85 4.57 6.54
CA HIS A 189 -11.69 5.70 6.92
C HIS A 189 -11.44 6.15 8.36
N THR A 190 -10.99 5.23 9.25
CA THR A 190 -10.45 5.59 10.57
C THR A 190 -9.23 6.51 10.42
N ALA A 191 -8.30 6.17 9.53
CA ALA A 191 -7.10 6.96 9.30
C ALA A 191 -7.43 8.37 8.79
N ALA A 192 -8.34 8.48 7.82
CA ALA A 192 -8.87 9.77 7.36
C ALA A 192 -9.58 10.55 8.50
N GLY A 193 -10.38 9.86 9.31
CA GLY A 193 -11.08 10.43 10.46
C GLY A 193 -10.13 11.07 11.47
N PHE A 194 -8.99 10.43 11.78
CA PHE A 194 -8.00 11.01 12.69
C PHE A 194 -7.24 12.19 12.09
N ILE A 195 -6.97 12.18 10.78
CA ILE A 195 -6.40 13.37 10.11
C ILE A 195 -7.35 14.55 10.27
N VAL A 196 -8.65 14.35 10.01
CA VAL A 196 -9.69 15.37 10.20
C VAL A 196 -9.74 15.85 11.66
N LEU A 197 -9.79 14.91 12.62
CA LEU A 197 -9.85 15.23 14.05
C LEU A 197 -8.61 16.02 14.51
N GLY A 198 -7.41 15.60 14.10
CA GLY A 198 -6.14 16.25 14.42
C GLY A 198 -6.02 17.65 13.83
N VAL A 199 -6.50 17.86 12.59
CA VAL A 199 -6.62 19.21 11.98
C VAL A 199 -7.51 20.11 12.83
N GLY A 200 -8.57 19.56 13.43
CA GLY A 200 -9.43 20.26 14.37
C GLY A 200 -8.70 20.76 15.62
N PHE A 201 -7.87 19.92 16.24
CA PHE A 201 -7.04 20.32 17.38
C PHE A 201 -6.03 21.41 17.00
N VAL A 202 -5.42 21.33 15.82
CA VAL A 202 -4.53 22.38 15.30
C VAL A 202 -5.30 23.69 15.09
N GLY A 203 -6.53 23.64 14.59
CA GLY A 203 -7.42 24.80 14.45
C GLY A 203 -7.79 25.45 15.79
N LEU A 204 -8.05 24.64 16.83
CA LEU A 204 -8.25 25.13 18.19
C LEU A 204 -6.98 25.77 18.75
N ALA A 205 -5.84 25.10 18.64
CA ALA A 205 -4.55 25.62 19.08
C ALA A 205 -4.20 26.95 18.40
N TRP A 206 -4.52 27.09 17.11
CA TRP A 206 -4.35 28.33 16.36
C TRP A 206 -5.18 29.48 16.94
N THR A 207 -6.46 29.21 17.21
CA THR A 207 -7.38 30.21 17.77
C THR A 207 -6.93 30.64 19.16
N SER A 208 -6.54 29.68 20.00
CA SER A 208 -5.99 29.96 21.33
C SER A 208 -4.69 30.77 21.26
N ASN A 209 -3.76 30.43 20.36
CA ASN A 209 -2.52 31.18 20.20
C ASN A 209 -2.76 32.62 19.74
N LYS A 210 -3.68 32.85 18.78
CA LYS A 210 -4.03 34.21 18.32
C LYS A 210 -4.71 35.06 19.38
N ARG A 211 -5.42 34.44 20.33
CA ARG A 211 -6.00 35.14 21.48
C ARG A 211 -4.92 35.57 22.48
N THR A 212 -3.92 34.73 22.71
CA THR A 212 -2.82 35.03 23.64
C THR A 212 -1.78 35.99 23.04
N PHE A 213 -1.46 35.83 21.76
CA PHE A 213 -0.46 36.63 21.02
C PHE A 213 -1.06 37.18 19.72
N PRO A 214 -1.83 38.28 19.77
CA PRO A 214 -2.49 38.84 18.60
C PRO A 214 -1.52 39.43 17.56
N ASP A 215 -0.37 39.93 18.02
CA ASP A 215 0.63 40.60 17.16
C ASP A 215 1.59 39.63 16.46
N GLU A 216 1.62 38.35 16.87
CA GLU A 216 2.44 37.33 16.22
C GLU A 216 1.87 36.97 14.86
N SER A 217 2.72 36.90 13.83
CA SER A 217 2.31 36.48 12.49
C SER A 217 1.95 35.00 12.45
N LEU A 218 2.84 34.14 12.98
CA LEU A 218 2.73 32.69 13.04
C LEU A 218 2.89 32.17 14.49
N PRO A 219 2.21 31.07 14.87
CA PRO A 219 2.39 30.46 16.18
C PRO A 219 3.79 29.89 16.39
N HIS A 220 4.31 30.04 17.61
CA HIS A 220 5.62 29.52 18.04
C HIS A 220 5.77 28.00 17.93
N TRP A 221 4.66 27.25 18.01
CA TRP A 221 4.63 25.78 17.91
C TRP A 221 4.52 25.28 16.46
N LEU A 222 4.28 26.16 15.48
CA LEU A 222 4.14 25.77 14.08
C LEU A 222 5.37 25.02 13.52
N PRO A 223 6.62 25.41 13.83
CA PRO A 223 7.80 24.64 13.42
C PRO A 223 7.81 23.20 13.94
N GLN A 224 7.28 22.96 15.14
CA GLN A 224 7.20 21.61 15.72
C GLN A 224 6.19 20.76 14.95
N LEU A 225 5.03 21.34 14.61
CA LEU A 225 4.05 20.66 13.76
C LEU A 225 4.62 20.30 12.40
N ILE A 226 5.30 21.24 11.72
CA ILE A 226 5.95 21.00 10.43
C ILE A 226 7.01 19.90 10.57
N GLY A 227 7.82 19.94 11.63
CA GLY A 227 8.82 18.93 11.92
C GLY A 227 8.22 17.53 12.08
N ILE A 228 7.23 17.38 12.97
CA ILE A 228 6.59 16.09 13.25
C ILE A 228 5.92 15.56 11.98
N THR A 229 5.01 16.33 11.38
CA THR A 229 4.24 15.88 10.21
C THR A 229 5.12 15.68 8.98
N GLY A 230 6.06 16.58 8.70
CA GLY A 230 6.97 16.51 7.56
C GLY A 230 7.92 15.32 7.65
N LEU A 231 8.51 15.06 8.82
CA LEU A 231 9.35 13.88 9.03
C LEU A 231 8.54 12.59 8.96
N THR A 232 7.31 12.57 9.50
CA THR A 232 6.45 11.38 9.38
C THR A 232 6.07 11.08 7.94
N VAL A 233 5.68 12.10 7.15
CA VAL A 233 5.41 11.92 5.71
C VAL A 233 6.65 11.41 4.99
N THR A 234 7.81 12.03 5.26
CA THR A 234 9.08 11.64 4.65
C THR A 234 9.44 10.19 4.97
N PHE A 235 9.35 9.79 6.24
CA PHE A 235 9.63 8.43 6.67
C PHE A 235 8.64 7.42 6.10
N ALA A 236 7.35 7.77 6.04
CA ALA A 236 6.32 6.92 5.46
C ALA A 236 6.57 6.67 3.96
N LEU A 237 6.94 7.72 3.21
CA LEU A 237 7.28 7.61 1.78
C LEU A 237 8.59 6.89 1.55
N TRP A 238 9.61 7.13 2.37
CA TRP A 238 10.87 6.39 2.32
C TRP A 238 10.63 4.90 2.51
N GLN A 239 9.94 4.52 3.60
CA GLN A 239 9.63 3.12 3.88
C GLN A 239 8.79 2.46 2.77
N ALA A 240 7.89 3.21 2.14
CA ALA A 240 7.14 2.76 0.98
C ALA A 240 8.06 2.36 -0.17
N LEU A 241 8.99 3.26 -0.50
CA LEU A 241 9.89 3.11 -1.63
C LEU A 241 10.93 2.02 -1.35
N SER A 242 11.50 1.95 -0.14
CA SER A 242 12.40 0.87 0.27
C SER A 242 11.71 -0.50 0.25
N ALA A 243 10.42 -0.58 0.64
CA ALA A 243 9.67 -1.83 0.58
C ALA A 243 9.41 -2.29 -0.86
N GLN A 244 9.20 -1.34 -1.79
CA GLN A 244 9.09 -1.63 -3.22
C GLN A 244 10.44 -2.09 -3.79
N GLU A 245 11.52 -1.41 -3.46
CA GLU A 245 12.86 -1.76 -3.90
C GLU A 245 13.26 -3.16 -3.44
N GLN A 246 13.02 -3.51 -2.16
CA GLN A 246 13.31 -4.85 -1.65
C GLN A 246 12.57 -5.95 -2.42
N ARG A 247 11.33 -5.70 -2.84
CA ARG A 247 10.58 -6.64 -3.70
C ARG A 247 11.24 -6.76 -5.07
N MET A 248 11.62 -5.63 -5.69
CA MET A 248 12.30 -5.62 -6.99
C MET A 248 13.64 -6.35 -6.93
N VAL A 249 14.45 -6.11 -5.89
CA VAL A 249 15.73 -6.81 -5.66
C VAL A 249 15.52 -8.31 -5.44
N GLY A 250 14.46 -8.70 -4.73
CA GLY A 250 14.11 -10.11 -4.55
C GLY A 250 13.76 -10.83 -5.85
N GLU A 251 13.06 -10.16 -6.77
CA GLU A 251 12.63 -10.74 -8.05
C GLU A 251 13.71 -10.67 -9.14
N MET A 252 14.49 -9.60 -9.17
CA MET A 252 15.40 -9.27 -10.27
C MET A 252 16.89 -9.39 -9.93
N GLY A 253 17.22 -9.62 -8.66
CA GLY A 253 18.57 -9.66 -8.14
C GLY A 253 19.15 -8.29 -7.75
N ALA A 254 20.41 -8.27 -7.31
CA ALA A 254 21.07 -7.08 -6.76
C ALA A 254 21.16 -5.88 -7.73
N GLY A 255 21.02 -6.09 -9.04
CA GLY A 255 21.03 -5.02 -10.04
C GLY A 255 19.79 -4.12 -10.03
N ALA A 256 18.73 -4.49 -9.30
CA ALA A 256 17.54 -3.66 -9.13
C ALA A 256 17.62 -2.70 -7.92
N ALA A 257 18.73 -2.70 -7.18
CA ALA A 257 18.97 -1.76 -6.09
C ALA A 257 19.18 -0.33 -6.64
N ASN A 258 18.65 0.67 -5.95
CA ASN A 258 18.62 2.04 -6.43
C ASN A 258 18.65 3.06 -5.29
N ILE A 259 19.36 4.17 -5.48
CA ILE A 259 19.51 5.24 -4.48
C ILE A 259 18.26 6.14 -4.29
N SER A 260 17.13 5.75 -4.87
CA SER A 260 15.94 6.60 -4.96
C SER A 260 15.29 6.85 -3.60
N ASP A 261 15.27 5.85 -2.72
CA ASP A 261 14.70 5.92 -1.40
C ASP A 261 15.57 6.77 -0.46
N GLU A 262 16.89 6.58 -0.43
CA GLU A 262 17.78 7.44 0.36
C GLU A 262 17.76 8.89 -0.14
N GLY A 263 17.70 9.10 -1.45
CA GLY A 263 17.54 10.43 -2.05
C GLY A 263 16.25 11.12 -1.59
N LEU A 264 15.13 10.38 -1.57
CA LEU A 264 13.83 10.88 -1.09
C LEU A 264 13.86 11.21 0.41
N LEU A 265 14.52 10.37 1.21
CA LEU A 265 14.68 10.58 2.65
C LEU A 265 15.48 11.85 2.94
N ILE A 266 16.63 12.03 2.28
CA ILE A 266 17.49 13.22 2.43
C ILE A 266 16.72 14.48 1.99
N PHE A 267 16.07 14.43 0.83
CA PHE A 267 15.25 15.53 0.32
C PHE A 267 14.15 15.93 1.32
N GLY A 268 13.37 14.95 1.81
CA GLY A 268 12.26 15.21 2.71
C GLY A 268 12.71 15.76 4.07
N ILE A 269 13.83 15.27 4.63
CA ILE A 269 14.43 15.80 5.86
C ILE A 269 14.85 17.26 5.65
N LEU A 270 15.59 17.56 4.57
CA LEU A 270 16.06 18.91 4.28
C LEU A 270 14.92 19.88 4.01
N LEU A 271 13.89 19.45 3.26
CA LEU A 271 12.68 20.23 3.02
C LEU A 271 11.97 20.53 4.34
N THR A 272 11.81 19.54 5.21
CA THR A 272 11.15 19.70 6.52
C THR A 272 11.93 20.66 7.41
N VAL A 273 13.25 20.52 7.48
CA VAL A 273 14.13 21.42 8.25
C VAL A 273 14.07 22.85 7.68
N ALA A 274 14.10 23.02 6.36
CA ALA A 274 14.01 24.32 5.71
C ALA A 274 12.65 25.01 6.01
N LEU A 275 11.55 24.27 5.91
CA LEU A 275 10.21 24.78 6.22
C LEU A 275 10.05 25.11 7.71
N ALA A 276 10.53 24.24 8.62
CA ALA A 276 10.49 24.49 10.05
C ALA A 276 11.37 25.68 10.45
N PHE A 277 12.56 25.82 9.84
CA PHE A 277 13.43 26.97 10.04
C PHE A 277 12.75 28.26 9.58
N LYS A 278 12.18 28.28 8.36
CA LYS A 278 11.44 29.43 7.83
C LYS A 278 10.22 29.78 8.69
N ALA A 279 9.47 28.80 9.16
CA ALA A 279 8.36 29.04 10.08
C ALA A 279 8.85 29.65 11.41
N ARG A 280 10.01 29.20 11.90
CA ARG A 280 10.63 29.72 13.14
C ARG A 280 11.17 31.14 12.97
N THR A 281 11.79 31.46 11.84
CA THR A 281 12.28 32.82 11.57
C THR A 281 11.11 33.79 11.44
N VAL A 282 10.04 33.41 10.75
CA VAL A 282 8.82 34.23 10.63
C VAL A 282 8.06 34.36 11.95
N ALA A 283 8.06 33.33 12.81
CA ALA A 283 7.46 33.40 14.13
C ALA A 283 8.24 34.30 15.10
N ARG A 284 9.58 34.29 15.04
CA ARG A 284 10.44 35.09 15.95
C ARG A 284 10.72 36.50 15.46
N ALA A 285 10.82 36.70 14.15
CA ALA A 285 11.10 38.01 13.58
C ALA A 285 9.79 38.69 13.20
N GLY A 286 9.49 39.81 13.84
CA GLY A 286 8.73 40.87 13.17
C GLY A 286 9.41 41.28 11.85
N PHE A 287 8.79 42.19 11.09
CA PHE A 287 9.14 42.59 9.70
C PHE A 287 10.63 42.76 9.31
N THR A 288 11.57 42.82 10.26
CA THR A 288 13.02 43.01 10.11
C THR A 288 13.81 41.79 9.62
N GLY A 289 13.27 40.55 9.67
CA GLY A 289 13.97 39.33 9.22
C GLY A 289 14.13 39.13 7.70
N ARG A 290 13.49 39.96 6.87
CA ARG A 290 13.34 39.74 5.41
C ARG A 290 14.65 39.77 4.59
N ARG A 291 15.74 40.34 5.11
CA ARG A 291 16.96 40.58 4.31
C ARG A 291 17.85 39.33 4.17
N ALA A 292 17.98 38.52 5.22
CA ALA A 292 18.77 37.28 5.19
C ALA A 292 18.06 36.16 4.41
N ASP A 293 16.74 36.01 4.59
CA ASP A 293 15.93 34.98 3.91
C ASP A 293 15.98 35.11 2.37
N ARG A 294 16.10 36.33 1.84
CA ARG A 294 16.17 36.58 0.39
C ARG A 294 17.48 36.10 -0.24
N ILE A 295 18.55 35.99 0.55
CA ILE A 295 19.88 35.57 0.09
C ILE A 295 19.98 34.04 0.05
N TYR A 296 19.46 33.34 1.06
CA TYR A 296 19.59 31.87 1.14
C TYR A 296 18.50 31.09 0.41
N ALA A 297 17.31 31.67 0.18
CA ALA A 297 16.19 30.98 -0.46
C ALA A 297 16.51 30.38 -1.85
N PRO A 298 17.22 31.06 -2.77
CA PRO A 298 17.56 30.48 -4.07
C PRO A 298 18.45 29.23 -3.92
N TYR A 299 19.45 29.27 -3.04
CA TYR A 299 20.35 28.13 -2.82
C TYR A 299 19.61 26.92 -2.24
N VAL A 300 18.72 27.14 -1.26
CA VAL A 300 17.89 26.06 -0.69
C VAL A 300 16.99 25.44 -1.76
N VAL A 301 16.36 26.26 -2.62
CA VAL A 301 15.52 25.77 -3.73
C VAL A 301 16.34 24.98 -4.75
N ILE A 302 17.53 25.45 -5.12
CA ILE A 302 18.42 24.75 -6.06
C ILE A 302 18.85 23.40 -5.49
N VAL A 303 19.29 23.35 -4.23
CA VAL A 303 19.72 22.10 -3.58
C VAL A 303 18.57 21.11 -3.45
N LEU A 304 17.41 21.55 -2.95
CA LEU A 304 16.23 20.70 -2.85
C LEU A 304 15.74 20.23 -4.23
N GLY A 305 15.76 21.11 -5.23
CA GLY A 305 15.40 20.78 -6.60
C GLY A 305 16.34 19.75 -7.22
N ALA A 306 17.66 19.88 -7.02
CA ALA A 306 18.65 18.93 -7.49
C ALA A 306 18.50 17.55 -6.83
N LEU A 307 18.27 17.51 -5.51
CA LEU A 307 18.03 16.25 -4.79
C LEU A 307 16.75 15.55 -5.26
N LEU A 308 15.66 16.30 -5.42
CA LEU A 308 14.40 15.76 -5.93
C LEU A 308 14.55 15.24 -7.36
N ALA A 309 15.23 16.00 -8.23
CA ALA A 309 15.47 15.60 -9.61
C ALA A 309 16.33 14.33 -9.69
N ALA A 310 17.39 14.24 -8.89
CA ALA A 310 18.24 13.05 -8.84
C ALA A 310 17.47 11.81 -8.35
N SER A 311 16.71 11.93 -7.25
CA SER A 311 15.89 10.84 -6.73
C SER A 311 14.82 10.38 -7.74
N LEU A 312 14.13 11.33 -8.40
CA LEU A 312 13.14 11.00 -9.43
C LEU A 312 13.77 10.37 -10.68
N TYR A 313 14.92 10.87 -11.14
CA TYR A 313 15.64 10.29 -12.27
C TYR A 313 16.02 8.83 -11.98
N SER A 314 16.63 8.60 -10.81
CA SER A 314 16.99 7.26 -10.35
C SER A 314 15.78 6.32 -10.34
N LEU A 315 14.66 6.77 -9.75
CA LEU A 315 13.43 5.98 -9.67
C LEU A 315 12.89 5.61 -11.06
N LEU A 316 12.86 6.58 -11.97
CA LEU A 316 12.37 6.38 -13.34
C LEU A 316 13.27 5.47 -14.16
N GLU A 317 14.60 5.62 -14.04
CA GLU A 317 15.57 4.80 -14.77
C GLU A 317 15.48 3.33 -14.36
N THR A 318 15.52 3.03 -13.05
CA THR A 318 15.39 1.63 -12.57
C THR A 318 14.02 1.04 -12.88
N SER A 319 12.94 1.83 -12.80
CA SER A 319 11.61 1.38 -13.19
C SER A 319 11.52 1.09 -14.69
N PHE A 320 12.22 1.86 -15.53
CA PHE A 320 12.26 1.65 -16.97
C PHE A 320 13.05 0.38 -17.32
N GLU A 321 14.26 0.22 -16.77
CA GLU A 321 15.10 -0.97 -17.01
C GLU A 321 14.39 -2.26 -16.60
N SER A 322 13.74 -2.25 -15.43
CA SER A 322 12.97 -3.39 -14.95
C SER A 322 11.80 -3.73 -15.86
N SER A 323 11.05 -2.73 -16.33
CA SER A 323 9.95 -2.94 -17.26
C SER A 323 10.41 -3.53 -18.60
N VAL A 324 11.55 -3.06 -19.12
CA VAL A 324 12.13 -3.59 -20.36
C VAL A 324 12.53 -5.04 -20.20
N LYS A 325 13.23 -5.38 -19.10
CA LYS A 325 13.64 -6.76 -18.82
C LYS A 325 12.45 -7.70 -18.65
N GLN A 326 11.44 -7.30 -17.87
CA GLN A 326 10.23 -8.11 -17.67
C GLN A 326 9.47 -8.36 -18.98
N ARG A 327 9.36 -7.34 -19.85
CA ARG A 327 8.73 -7.50 -21.18
C ARG A 327 9.53 -8.44 -22.07
N PHE A 328 10.85 -8.32 -22.05
CA PHE A 328 11.73 -9.22 -22.79
C PHE A 328 11.58 -10.67 -22.29
N ASP A 329 11.64 -10.90 -20.98
CA ASP A 329 11.50 -12.23 -20.39
C ASP A 329 10.11 -12.84 -20.66
N ALA A 330 9.05 -12.02 -20.61
CA ALA A 330 7.71 -12.45 -20.97
C ALA A 330 7.61 -12.84 -22.45
N ALA A 331 8.24 -12.09 -23.35
CA ALA A 331 8.28 -12.43 -24.76
C ALA A 331 9.05 -13.75 -24.98
N VAL A 332 10.21 -13.92 -24.36
CA VAL A 332 11.01 -15.16 -24.45
C VAL A 332 10.21 -16.37 -23.95
N ARG A 333 9.53 -16.25 -22.80
CA ARG A 333 8.67 -17.33 -22.27
C ARG A 333 7.55 -17.68 -23.25
N ASN A 334 6.82 -16.69 -23.76
CA ASN A 334 5.75 -16.92 -24.72
C ASN A 334 6.25 -17.64 -25.98
N TYR A 335 7.40 -17.26 -26.53
CA TYR A 335 7.98 -17.96 -27.69
C TYR A 335 8.43 -19.37 -27.34
N THR A 336 9.03 -19.57 -26.16
CA THR A 336 9.47 -20.90 -25.70
C THR A 336 8.28 -21.84 -25.50
N GLU A 337 7.21 -21.36 -24.87
CA GLU A 337 5.96 -22.11 -24.69
C GLU A 337 5.29 -22.41 -26.03
N ALA A 338 5.24 -21.45 -26.95
CA ALA A 338 4.68 -21.66 -28.28
C ALA A 338 5.46 -22.73 -29.08
N ILE A 339 6.80 -22.71 -29.02
CA ILE A 339 7.63 -23.75 -29.63
C ILE A 339 7.38 -25.11 -28.96
N GLY A 340 7.32 -25.14 -27.62
CA GLY A 340 7.02 -26.35 -26.86
C GLY A 340 5.70 -26.99 -27.27
N HIS A 341 4.61 -26.22 -27.26
CA HIS A 341 3.29 -26.68 -27.70
C HIS A 341 3.26 -27.09 -29.18
N GLY A 342 4.01 -26.39 -30.03
CA GLY A 342 4.17 -26.77 -31.44
C GLY A 342 4.83 -28.14 -31.62
N ILE A 343 5.91 -28.42 -30.87
CA ILE A 343 6.60 -29.72 -30.90
C ILE A 343 5.72 -30.83 -30.32
N GLU A 344 5.02 -30.56 -29.21
CA GLU A 344 4.13 -31.52 -28.56
C GLU A 344 3.03 -32.01 -29.50
N ALA A 345 2.45 -31.13 -30.32
CA ALA A 345 1.48 -31.52 -31.35
C ALA A 345 2.06 -32.51 -32.39
N TYR A 346 3.35 -32.37 -32.73
CA TYR A 346 4.03 -33.30 -33.62
C TYR A 346 4.33 -34.65 -32.94
N LEU A 347 4.72 -34.63 -31.66
CA LEU A 347 4.95 -35.85 -30.88
C LEU A 347 3.65 -36.66 -30.68
N GLU A 348 2.53 -35.99 -30.41
CA GLU A 348 1.21 -36.62 -30.32
C GLU A 348 0.82 -37.35 -31.60
N THR A 349 1.19 -36.80 -32.77
CA THR A 349 1.00 -37.48 -34.06
C THR A 349 1.74 -38.82 -34.10
N LEU A 350 2.96 -38.88 -33.58
CA LEU A 350 3.74 -40.12 -33.53
C LEU A 350 3.16 -41.13 -32.54
N TYR A 351 2.67 -40.68 -31.38
CA TYR A 351 2.01 -41.55 -30.41
C TYR A 351 0.70 -42.13 -30.95
N TYR A 352 -0.07 -41.34 -31.70
CA TYR A 352 -1.29 -41.81 -32.38
C TYR A 352 -0.96 -42.92 -33.40
N ILE A 353 0.03 -42.68 -34.27
CA ILE A 353 0.46 -43.68 -35.26
C ILE A 353 0.90 -44.96 -34.56
N ARG A 354 1.76 -44.86 -33.54
CA ARG A 354 2.21 -46.02 -32.77
C ARG A 354 1.04 -46.80 -32.15
N SER A 355 0.08 -46.11 -31.55
CA SER A 355 -1.06 -46.75 -30.89
C SER A 355 -1.94 -47.52 -31.88
N ASP A 356 -2.06 -47.02 -33.10
CA ASP A 356 -2.79 -47.69 -34.19
C ASP A 356 -2.06 -48.96 -34.66
N PHE A 357 -0.73 -48.88 -34.81
CA PHE A 357 0.10 -50.07 -35.10
C PHE A 357 0.06 -51.12 -33.99
N ASP A 358 0.09 -50.72 -32.72
CA ASP A 358 -0.02 -51.64 -31.58
C ASP A 358 -1.39 -52.33 -31.53
N ALA A 359 -2.43 -51.74 -32.15
CA ALA A 359 -3.78 -52.29 -32.22
C ALA A 359 -4.04 -53.16 -33.47
N SER A 360 -3.21 -53.06 -34.51
CA SER A 360 -3.37 -53.82 -35.76
C SER A 360 -2.44 -55.03 -35.82
N ALA A 361 -2.89 -56.11 -36.47
CA ALA A 361 -2.07 -57.30 -36.71
C ALA A 361 -1.10 -57.13 -37.91
N PHE A 362 -1.46 -56.27 -38.87
CA PHE A 362 -0.67 -55.95 -40.05
C PHE A 362 -1.18 -54.62 -40.62
N VAL A 363 -0.29 -53.76 -41.11
CA VAL A 363 -0.62 -52.49 -41.77
C VAL A 363 0.11 -52.47 -43.10
N ASP A 364 -0.64 -52.39 -44.21
CA ASP A 364 -0.04 -52.26 -45.54
C ASP A 364 0.30 -50.80 -45.89
N ARG A 365 0.90 -50.58 -47.07
CA ARG A 365 1.38 -49.26 -47.49
C ARG A 365 0.25 -48.26 -47.77
N GLU A 366 -0.88 -48.73 -48.32
CA GLU A 366 -2.05 -47.87 -48.63
C GLU A 366 -2.82 -47.52 -47.36
N GLU A 367 -2.94 -48.47 -46.43
CA GLU A 367 -3.48 -48.25 -45.09
C GLU A 367 -2.62 -47.23 -44.31
N PHE A 368 -1.29 -47.37 -44.33
CA PHE A 368 -0.39 -46.40 -43.70
C PHE A 368 -0.53 -45.01 -44.32
N HIS A 369 -0.57 -44.92 -45.66
CA HIS A 369 -0.75 -43.64 -46.35
C HIS A 369 -2.07 -42.97 -45.96
N THR A 370 -3.15 -43.75 -45.86
CA THR A 370 -4.47 -43.27 -45.42
C THR A 370 -4.46 -42.79 -43.97
N LEU A 371 -3.77 -43.52 -43.08
CA LEU A 371 -3.63 -43.19 -41.66
C LEU A 371 -2.92 -41.85 -41.44
N VAL A 372 -1.80 -41.62 -42.13
CA VAL A 372 -0.95 -40.44 -41.88
C VAL A 372 -1.39 -39.19 -42.64
N ARG A 373 -2.16 -39.35 -43.75
CA ARG A 373 -2.56 -38.23 -44.63
C ARG A 373 -3.18 -37.06 -43.87
N ARG A 374 -4.15 -37.32 -43.01
CA ARG A 374 -4.83 -36.27 -42.23
C ARG A 374 -3.89 -35.57 -41.26
N SER A 375 -2.95 -36.32 -40.68
CA SER A 375 -1.96 -35.77 -39.75
C SER A 375 -0.93 -34.89 -40.47
N LEU A 376 -0.54 -35.23 -41.69
CA LEU A 376 0.32 -34.39 -42.55
C LEU A 376 -0.39 -33.10 -42.98
N GLU A 377 -1.67 -33.18 -43.36
CA GLU A 377 -2.47 -32.00 -43.72
C GLU A 377 -2.67 -31.06 -42.53
N ARG A 378 -2.84 -31.61 -41.32
CA ARG A 378 -3.08 -30.82 -40.09
C ARG A 378 -1.80 -30.23 -39.50
N ASN A 379 -0.65 -30.84 -39.74
CA ASN A 379 0.63 -30.45 -39.16
C ASN A 379 1.65 -30.13 -40.26
N PRO A 380 1.60 -28.93 -40.86
CA PRO A 380 2.45 -28.57 -42.01
C PRO A 380 3.95 -28.53 -41.69
N GLY A 381 4.33 -28.56 -40.40
CA GLY A 381 5.73 -28.68 -39.98
C GLY A 381 6.30 -30.11 -40.09
N ILE A 382 5.46 -31.11 -40.35
CA ILE A 382 5.89 -32.49 -40.59
C ILE A 382 6.20 -32.65 -42.08
N VAL A 383 7.48 -32.88 -42.41
CA VAL A 383 7.93 -33.05 -43.80
C VAL A 383 7.53 -34.42 -44.36
N ALA A 384 7.71 -35.46 -43.56
CA ALA A 384 7.37 -36.83 -43.91
C ALA A 384 7.11 -37.66 -42.65
N LEU A 385 6.32 -38.72 -42.78
CA LEU A 385 6.11 -39.74 -41.76
C LEU A 385 6.44 -41.08 -42.40
N GLU A 386 7.36 -41.81 -41.80
CA GLU A 386 7.85 -43.08 -42.32
C GLU A 386 7.75 -44.16 -41.24
N TRP A 387 7.40 -45.36 -41.69
CA TRP A 387 7.46 -46.55 -40.88
C TRP A 387 8.63 -47.41 -41.34
N VAL A 388 9.61 -47.60 -40.45
CA VAL A 388 10.83 -48.35 -40.73
C VAL A 388 10.81 -49.64 -39.91
N PRO A 389 10.51 -50.80 -40.52
CA PRO A 389 10.49 -52.06 -39.78
C PRO A 389 11.89 -52.47 -39.34
N LYS A 390 12.00 -53.06 -38.15
CA LYS A 390 13.25 -53.64 -37.67
C LYS A 390 13.53 -54.95 -38.40
N VAL A 391 14.49 -54.95 -39.31
CA VAL A 391 14.90 -56.12 -40.09
C VAL A 391 16.17 -56.73 -39.50
N SER A 392 16.11 -58.01 -39.11
CA SER A 392 17.33 -58.72 -38.68
C SER A 392 18.20 -59.10 -39.88
N ALA A 393 19.49 -59.32 -39.66
CA ALA A 393 20.42 -59.75 -40.72
C ALA A 393 19.94 -61.01 -41.48
N ARG A 394 19.18 -61.89 -40.81
CA ARG A 394 18.60 -63.10 -41.42
C ARG A 394 17.42 -62.80 -42.35
N GLN A 395 16.71 -61.70 -42.11
CA GLN A 395 15.52 -61.29 -42.87
C GLN A 395 15.86 -60.32 -44.01
N ARG A 396 17.09 -59.78 -44.05
CA ARG A 396 17.49 -58.73 -44.98
C ARG A 396 17.27 -59.09 -46.44
N THR A 397 17.81 -60.23 -46.88
CA THR A 397 17.73 -60.64 -48.30
C THR A 397 16.28 -60.81 -48.76
N ALA A 398 15.42 -61.35 -47.89
CA ALA A 398 14.00 -61.50 -48.18
C ALA A 398 13.27 -60.14 -48.25
N MET A 399 13.60 -59.22 -47.34
CA MET A 399 12.98 -57.89 -47.29
C MET A 399 13.45 -57.00 -48.45
N GLU A 400 14.72 -57.05 -48.85
CA GLU A 400 15.21 -56.33 -50.04
C GLU A 400 14.57 -56.86 -51.33
N ALA A 401 14.35 -58.18 -51.45
CA ALA A 401 13.65 -58.75 -52.59
C ALA A 401 12.20 -58.24 -52.67
N ALA A 402 11.47 -58.24 -51.55
CA ALA A 402 10.11 -57.70 -51.48
C ALA A 402 10.06 -56.19 -51.80
N ALA A 403 10.99 -55.42 -51.25
CA ALA A 403 11.08 -53.97 -51.51
C ALA A 403 11.47 -53.64 -52.97
N ARG A 404 12.21 -54.52 -53.66
CA ARG A 404 12.49 -54.33 -55.09
C ARG A 404 11.27 -54.48 -55.98
N GLU A 405 10.31 -55.29 -55.56
CA GLU A 405 9.02 -55.45 -56.25
C GLU A 405 8.07 -54.29 -55.92
N GLU A 406 8.08 -53.78 -54.68
CA GLU A 406 7.08 -52.80 -54.19
C GLU A 406 7.54 -51.32 -54.17
N VAL A 407 8.84 -51.04 -54.10
CA VAL A 407 9.38 -49.68 -53.90
C VAL A 407 10.18 -49.20 -55.11
N SER A 408 11.24 -49.92 -55.47
CA SER A 408 12.11 -49.59 -56.59
C SER A 408 12.99 -50.78 -56.93
N ALA A 409 13.15 -51.12 -58.22
CA ALA A 409 13.95 -52.26 -58.67
C ALA A 409 15.41 -52.26 -58.15
N ASP A 410 15.93 -51.09 -57.82
CA ASP A 410 17.29 -50.89 -57.31
C ASP A 410 17.36 -50.78 -55.78
N PHE A 411 16.29 -51.14 -55.05
CA PHE A 411 16.25 -51.02 -53.59
C PHE A 411 17.29 -51.95 -52.92
N VAL A 412 18.10 -51.35 -52.05
CA VAL A 412 19.07 -52.02 -51.18
C VAL A 412 19.08 -51.26 -49.86
N PHE A 413 19.19 -51.95 -48.71
CA PHE A 413 19.41 -51.24 -47.46
C PHE A 413 20.77 -50.54 -47.48
N GLY A 414 20.80 -49.25 -47.14
CA GLY A 414 22.05 -48.52 -46.97
C GLY A 414 22.85 -49.07 -45.79
N ASP A 415 24.10 -49.47 -46.03
CA ASP A 415 25.03 -49.93 -44.98
C ASP A 415 25.92 -48.81 -44.43
N ASP A 416 25.84 -47.62 -45.01
CA ASP A 416 26.72 -46.51 -44.68
C ASP A 416 26.06 -45.60 -43.63
N PRO A 417 26.58 -45.53 -42.40
CA PRO A 417 26.08 -44.60 -41.38
C PRO A 417 26.29 -43.12 -41.75
N ALA A 418 27.03 -42.81 -42.84
CA ALA A 418 27.31 -41.44 -43.28
C ALA A 418 26.41 -40.92 -44.43
N THR A 419 25.55 -41.77 -45.03
CA THR A 419 24.60 -41.35 -46.08
C THR A 419 23.13 -41.37 -45.64
N ALA A 420 22.88 -41.44 -44.33
CA ALA A 420 21.53 -41.38 -43.73
C ALA A 420 21.17 -39.96 -43.27
#